data_AF-A0A6A4ZJ63-F1
#
_entry.id   AF-A0A6A4ZJ63-F1
#
_cell.length_a   1.000
_cell.length_b   1.000
_cell.length_c   1.000
_cell.angle_alpha   90.00
_cell.angle_beta   90.00
_cell.angle_gamma   90.00
#
_symmetry.space_group_name_H-M   'P 1'
#
loop_
_entity.id
_entity.type
_entity.pdbx_description
1 polymer ?
#
loop_
_entity_poly.entity_id
_entity_poly.type
_entity_poly.pdbx_seq_one_letter_code
_entity_poly.pdbx_strand_id
1 'polypeptide(L)' 'APHDQGARSQPDLYLPHAQTCFFSLSLPAYSTKAILKAKLLYAIQNSPNMDADVRLHNAEGWADA' A
#
# COMPACT_ATOMS: atom_id res chain seq x y z
N ALA A 1 -13.48 4.75 4.03
CA ALA A 1 -13.52 5.60 2.81
C ALA A 1 -14.54 5.01 1.84
N PRO A 2 -15.08 5.72 0.83
CA PRO A 2 -16.05 5.16 -0.13
C PRO A 2 -15.60 3.86 -0.83
N HIS A 3 -14.29 3.56 -0.83
CA HIS A 3 -13.72 2.28 -1.28
C HIS A 3 -14.05 1.05 -0.40
N ASP A 4 -14.60 1.20 0.80
CA ASP A 4 -14.83 0.08 1.74
C ASP A 4 -16.10 -0.72 1.51
N GLN A 5 -17.14 -0.14 0.87
CA GLN A 5 -18.45 -0.82 0.79
C GLN A 5 -18.38 -2.10 -0.05
N GLY A 6 -17.61 -2.10 -1.13
CA GLY A 6 -17.37 -3.29 -1.96
C GLY A 6 -16.58 -4.36 -1.22
N ALA A 7 -15.51 -3.98 -0.52
CA ALA A 7 -14.66 -4.89 0.25
C ALA A 7 -15.40 -5.57 1.41
N ARG A 8 -16.48 -4.97 1.93
CA ARG A 8 -17.32 -5.58 2.97
C ARG A 8 -18.30 -6.63 2.43
N SER A 9 -18.78 -6.45 1.21
CA SER A 9 -19.76 -7.37 0.61
C SER A 9 -19.10 -8.55 -0.13
N GLN A 10 -17.96 -8.30 -0.79
CA GLN A 10 -17.22 -9.29 -1.56
C GLN A 10 -15.71 -9.18 -1.30
N PRO A 11 -15.24 -9.49 -0.07
CA PRO A 11 -13.88 -9.22 0.37
C PRO A 11 -12.79 -9.83 -0.52
N ASP A 12 -13.03 -11.04 -1.04
CA ASP A 12 -12.08 -11.78 -1.87
C ASP A 12 -11.79 -11.15 -3.24
N LEU A 13 -12.63 -10.20 -3.67
CA LEU A 13 -12.45 -9.47 -4.94
C LEU A 13 -11.55 -8.25 -4.80
N TYR A 14 -11.31 -7.76 -3.59
CA TYR A 14 -10.57 -6.52 -3.35
C TYR A 14 -9.13 -6.79 -2.92
N LEU A 15 -8.26 -5.81 -3.14
CA LEU A 15 -6.88 -5.81 -2.66
C LEU A 15 -6.80 -5.11 -1.29
N PRO A 16 -5.79 -5.44 -0.46
CA PRO A 16 -5.54 -4.69 0.76
C PRO A 16 -5.09 -3.26 0.44
N HIS A 17 -5.32 -2.34 1.38
CA HIS A 17 -4.96 -0.93 1.21
C HIS A 17 -4.02 -0.48 2.34
N ALA A 18 -2.87 0.06 1.97
CA ALA A 18 -1.90 0.61 2.91
C ALA A 18 -2.03 2.14 3.00
N GLN A 19 -1.98 2.67 4.22
CA GLN A 19 -1.82 4.10 4.49
C GLN A 19 -0.47 4.34 5.14
N THR A 20 0.52 4.70 4.32
CA THR A 20 1.92 4.84 4.74
C THR A 20 2.10 5.94 5.79
N CYS A 21 1.40 7.07 5.65
CA CYS A 21 1.46 8.18 6.63
C CYS A 21 1.03 7.78 8.06
N PHE A 22 0.27 6.69 8.20
CA PHE A 22 -0.25 6.22 9.49
C PHE A 22 0.21 4.82 9.85
N PHE A 23 1.16 4.25 9.09
CA PHE A 23 1.62 2.86 9.23
C PHE A 23 0.47 1.85 9.37
N SER A 24 -0.63 2.10 8.66
CA SER A 24 -1.87 1.34 8.80
C SER A 24 -2.12 0.49 7.56
N LEU A 25 -2.59 -0.74 7.78
CA LEU A 25 -2.96 -1.68 6.74
C LEU A 25 -4.42 -2.10 6.92
N SER A 26 -5.26 -1.74 5.97
CA SER A 26 -6.65 -2.21 5.91
C SER A 26 -6.71 -3.52 5.13
N LEU A 27 -7.21 -4.57 5.79
CA LEU A 27 -7.40 -5.89 5.19
C LEU A 27 -8.90 -6.16 5.03
N PRO A 28 -9.37 -6.49 3.81
CA PRO A 28 -10.68 -7.12 3.64
C PRO A 28 -10.81 -8.39 4.49
N ALA A 29 -12.03 -8.71 4.90
CA ALA A 29 -12.34 -9.92 5.67
C ALA A 29 -12.35 -11.16 4.76
N TYR A 30 -11.18 -11.52 4.21
CA TYR A 30 -11.03 -12.63 3.26
C TYR A 30 -11.59 -13.94 3.81
N SER A 31 -12.18 -14.75 2.94
CA SER A 31 -12.81 -16.02 3.34
C SER A 31 -11.81 -17.07 3.83
N THR A 32 -10.55 -17.01 3.38
CA THR A 32 -9.49 -17.94 3.79
C THR A 32 -8.13 -17.27 3.94
N LYS A 33 -7.25 -17.88 4.75
CA LYS A 33 -5.83 -17.46 4.88
C LYS A 33 -5.07 -17.56 3.56
N ALA A 34 -5.42 -18.53 2.70
CA ALA A 34 -4.76 -18.71 1.40
C ALA A 34 -5.02 -17.51 0.48
N ILE A 35 -6.27 -17.02 0.42
CA ILE A 35 -6.64 -15.83 -0.36
C ILE A 35 -5.95 -14.59 0.20
N LEU A 36 -5.97 -14.40 1.52
CA LEU A 36 -5.26 -13.29 2.18
C LEU A 36 -3.78 -13.26 1.77
N LYS A 37 -3.10 -14.42 1.83
CA LYS A 37 -1.68 -14.52 1.46
C LYS A 37 -1.46 -14.14 -0.01
N ALA A 38 -2.27 -14.68 -0.92
CA ALA A 38 -2.13 -14.42 -2.35
C ALA A 38 -2.34 -12.92 -2.68
N LYS A 39 -3.41 -12.32 -2.14
CA LYS A 39 -3.74 -10.91 -2.37
C LYS A 39 -2.72 -9.96 -1.75
N LEU A 40 -2.24 -10.27 -0.54
CA LEU A 40 -1.25 -9.45 0.14
C LEU A 40 0.09 -9.47 -0.60
N LEU A 41 0.58 -10.65 -1.00
CA LEU A 41 1.82 -10.76 -1.78
C LEU A 41 1.71 -10.05 -3.13
N TYR A 42 0.57 -10.22 -3.81
CA TYR A 42 0.30 -9.51 -5.05
C TYR A 42 0.37 -7.99 -4.85
N ALA A 43 -0.29 -7.45 -3.83
CA ALA A 43 -0.29 -6.01 -3.55
C ALA A 43 1.12 -5.49 -3.24
N ILE A 44 1.92 -6.21 -2.47
CA ILE A 44 3.32 -5.83 -2.14
C ILE A 44 4.18 -5.80 -3.41
N GLN A 45 4.07 -6.81 -4.26
CA GLN A 45 4.91 -6.95 -5.46
C GLN A 45 4.54 -5.98 -6.59
N ASN A 46 3.29 -5.51 -6.62
CA ASN A 46 2.76 -4.68 -7.70
C ASN A 46 2.50 -3.23 -7.28
N SER A 47 2.80 -2.87 -6.03
CA SER A 47 2.77 -1.47 -5.59
C SER A 47 4.15 -0.86 -5.80
N PRO A 48 4.26 0.27 -6.52
CA PRO A 48 5.52 0.98 -6.62
C PRO A 48 5.97 1.43 -5.23
N ASN A 49 7.26 1.29 -4.96
CA ASN A 49 7.93 1.84 -3.80
C ASN A 49 7.72 3.36 -3.77
N MET A 50 7.22 3.85 -2.63
CA MET A 50 7.20 5.27 -2.32
C MET A 50 8.60 5.64 -1.81
N ASP A 51 9.59 5.70 -2.72
CA ASP A 51 10.94 6.17 -2.40
C ASP A 51 10.89 7.68 -2.13
N ALA A 52 10.56 8.06 -0.91
CA ALA A 52 10.68 9.45 -0.42
C ALA A 52 11.93 9.65 0.44
N ASP A 53 12.57 8.54 0.82
CA ASP A 53 13.70 8.38 1.70
C ASP A 53 15.04 8.36 0.95
N VAL A 54 15.04 8.04 -0.35
CA VAL A 54 16.18 8.31 -1.25
C VAL A 54 16.13 9.77 -1.70
N ARG A 55 16.27 10.69 -0.74
CA ARG A 55 16.92 11.96 -1.05
C ARG A 55 18.39 11.64 -1.22
N LEU A 56 18.81 11.35 -2.45
CA LEU A 56 20.15 11.73 -2.87
C LEU A 56 20.23 13.24 -2.59
N HIS A 57 20.71 13.61 -1.42
CA HIS A 57 21.15 14.97 -1.14
C HIS A 57 22.33 15.21 -2.08
N ASN A 58 22.05 15.41 -3.37
CA ASN A 58 23.01 16.03 -4.25
C ASN A 58 23.15 17.43 -3.68
N ALA A 59 24.30 17.68 -3.06
CA ALA A 59 24.66 18.94 -2.43
C ALA A 59 24.86 20.07 -3.47
N GLU A 60 24.07 20.06 -4.55
CA GLU A 60 24.13 21.02 -5.65
C GLU A 60 23.15 22.18 -5.46
N GLY A 61 22.22 22.09 -4.49
CA GLY A 61 21.18 23.12 -4.26
C GLY A 61 21.61 24.34 -3.45
N TRP A 62 22.84 24.39 -2.92
CA TRP A 62 23.35 25.52 -2.11
C TRP A 62 24.55 26.24 -2.75
N ALA A 63 24.83 25.99 -4.04
CA ALA A 63 25.95 26.65 -4.71
C ALA A 63 25.69 28.14 -5.03
N ASP A 64 24.42 28.59 -5.04
CA ASP A 64 24.04 29.94 -5.50
C ASP A 64 23.11 30.71 -4.53
N ALA A 65 23.21 30.50 -3.21
CA ALA A 65 22.50 31.31 -2.20
C ALA A 65 23.45 32.07 -1.27
#